data_AF-A0A7S3DQZ6-F1
#
_entry.id   AF-A0A7S3DQZ6-F1
#
_cell.length_a   1.000
_cell.length_b   1.000
_cell.length_c   1.000
_cell.angle_alpha   90.00
_cell.angle_beta   90.00
_cell.angle_gamma   90.00
#
_symmetry.space_group_name_H-M   'P 1'
#
loop_
_entity.id
_entity.type
_entity.pdbx_description
1 polymer ?
#
loop_
_entity_poly.entity_id
_entity_poly.type
_entity_poly.pdbx_seq_one_letter_code
_entity_poly.pdbx_strand_id
1 'polypeptide(L)'
;DMYQIPLHLAVNRFHKKMPPPSLVYHKTILAYVDHKQAWPTPTAMTQDENVKDFVSYIRETWLPQTSPSLLDHDLFSVEALSKLAQQATAELVAVCSVTGGMVGNEIIKAISGKGTPANNTVLFDGQTCKGWYFLLQEKK
;
A
#
# COMPACT_ATOMS: atom_id res chain seq x y z
N ASP A 1 -10.34 -10.31 -7.12
CA ASP A 1 -8.91 -9.95 -7.21
C ASP A 1 -8.51 -9.23 -5.92
N MET A 2 -7.37 -9.54 -5.31
CA MET A 2 -6.93 -8.95 -4.03
C MET A 2 -6.79 -7.42 -4.10
N TYR A 3 -6.48 -6.90 -5.28
CA TYR A 3 -6.35 -5.47 -5.52
C TYR A 3 -7.70 -4.74 -5.49
N GLN A 4 -8.79 -5.44 -5.83
CA GLN A 4 -10.15 -4.89 -5.88
C GLN A 4 -10.87 -4.89 -4.53
N ILE A 5 -10.29 -5.54 -3.51
CA ILE A 5 -10.89 -5.61 -2.17
C ILE A 5 -11.03 -4.19 -1.59
N PRO A 6 -12.24 -3.73 -1.26
CA PRO A 6 -12.43 -2.43 -0.62
C PRO A 6 -11.60 -2.31 0.67
N LEU A 7 -11.03 -1.14 0.94
CA LEU A 7 -10.17 -0.95 2.12
C LEU A 7 -10.86 -1.36 3.43
N HIS A 8 -12.12 -1.00 3.64
CA HIS A 8 -12.86 -1.40 4.84
C HIS A 8 -13.01 -2.93 5.03
N LEU A 9 -12.84 -3.74 3.98
CA LEU A 9 -12.85 -5.21 4.03
C LEU A 9 -11.44 -5.82 4.10
N ALA A 10 -10.39 -5.02 3.87
CA ALA A 10 -8.99 -5.45 3.83
C ALA A 10 -8.35 -5.58 5.23
N VAL A 11 -9.07 -6.18 6.18
CA VAL A 11 -8.62 -6.43 7.55
C VAL A 11 -7.90 -7.77 7.68
N ASN A 12 -7.06 -7.93 8.71
CA ASN A 12 -6.38 -9.20 8.98
C ASN A 12 -6.39 -9.54 10.49
N ARG A 13 -5.80 -10.68 10.86
CA ARG A 13 -5.77 -11.14 12.26
C ARG A 13 -5.16 -10.13 13.24
N PHE A 14 -4.27 -9.27 12.75
CA PHE A 14 -3.57 -8.25 13.52
C PHE A 14 -4.25 -6.88 13.45
N HIS A 15 -4.89 -6.55 12.33
CA HIS A 15 -5.56 -5.29 12.09
C HIS A 15 -7.05 -5.55 11.87
N LYS A 16 -7.80 -5.62 12.98
CA LYS A 16 -9.23 -6.01 12.98
C LYS A 16 -10.17 -4.85 12.68
N LYS A 17 -9.73 -3.61 12.93
CA LYS A 17 -10.55 -2.39 12.82
C LYS A 17 -10.27 -1.59 11.53
N MET A 18 -9.08 -1.78 10.96
CA MET A 18 -8.60 -1.06 9.78
C MET A 18 -7.58 -1.92 9.05
N PRO A 19 -7.30 -1.69 7.76
CA PRO A 19 -6.21 -2.37 7.07
C PRO A 19 -4.83 -1.97 7.62
N PRO A 20 -3.79 -2.79 7.39
CA PRO A 20 -2.41 -2.39 7.66
C PRO A 20 -2.07 -1.07 6.93
N PRO A 21 -1.43 -0.09 7.58
CA PRO A 21 -1.08 1.19 6.95
C PRO A 21 -0.32 1.06 5.63
N SER A 22 0.66 0.15 5.54
CA SER A 22 1.42 -0.10 4.30
C SER A 22 0.52 -0.57 3.15
N LEU A 23 -0.55 -1.33 3.44
CA LEU A 23 -1.51 -1.75 2.42
C LEU A 23 -2.38 -0.57 1.97
N VAL A 24 -2.80 0.29 2.91
CA VAL A 24 -3.54 1.53 2.60
C VAL A 24 -2.72 2.40 1.65
N TYR A 25 -1.47 2.67 2.00
CA TYR A 25 -0.55 3.48 1.20
C TYR A 25 -0.26 2.87 -0.17
N HIS A 26 -0.07 1.56 -0.26
CA HIS A 26 0.10 0.89 -1.54
C HIS A 26 -1.15 1.06 -2.43
N LYS A 27 -2.35 0.86 -1.87
CA LYS A 27 -3.60 1.00 -2.61
C LYS A 27 -3.89 2.43 -3.05
N THR A 28 -3.57 3.44 -2.24
CA THR A 28 -3.74 4.84 -2.65
C THR A 28 -2.82 5.22 -3.80
N ILE A 29 -1.56 4.77 -3.78
CA ILE A 29 -0.63 4.99 -4.90
C ILE A 29 -1.16 4.33 -6.17
N LEU A 30 -1.55 3.05 -6.10
CA LEU A 30 -2.06 2.33 -7.27
C LEU A 30 -3.34 2.95 -7.82
N ALA A 31 -4.28 3.36 -6.96
CA ALA A 31 -5.50 4.03 -7.40
C ALA A 31 -5.21 5.31 -8.19
N TYR A 32 -4.22 6.11 -7.76
CA TYR A 32 -3.81 7.29 -8.50
C TYR A 32 -3.12 6.94 -9.82
N VAL A 33 -2.21 5.96 -9.81
CA VAL A 33 -1.51 5.50 -11.03
C VAL A 33 -2.51 4.96 -12.06
N ASP A 34 -3.52 4.20 -11.63
CA ASP A 34 -4.58 3.69 -12.51
C ASP A 34 -5.40 4.84 -13.10
N HIS A 35 -5.70 5.88 -12.31
CA HIS A 35 -6.47 7.03 -12.76
C HIS A 35 -5.70 7.99 -13.69
N LYS A 36 -4.45 8.32 -13.34
CA LYS A 36 -3.64 9.34 -14.04
C LYS A 36 -2.63 8.76 -15.02
N GLN A 37 -2.40 7.44 -14.98
CA GLN A 37 -1.34 6.75 -15.73
C GLN A 37 0.05 7.37 -15.48
N ALA A 38 0.25 7.89 -14.26
CA ALA A 38 1.46 8.58 -13.82
C ALA A 38 1.69 8.40 -12.32
N TRP A 39 2.95 8.46 -11.90
CA TRP A 39 3.32 8.39 -10.48
C TRP A 39 3.08 9.74 -9.78
N PRO A 40 2.71 9.74 -8.49
CA PRO A 40 2.45 10.97 -7.74
C PRO A 40 3.75 11.70 -7.33
N THR A 41 4.91 11.06 -7.50
CA THR A 41 6.21 11.64 -7.16
C THR A 41 6.56 12.84 -8.06
N PRO A 42 7.04 13.95 -7.49
CA PRO A 42 7.51 15.11 -8.26
C PRO A 42 8.56 14.73 -9.31
N THR A 43 8.42 15.31 -10.49
CA THR A 43 9.45 15.28 -11.54
C THR A 43 9.91 16.70 -11.85
N ALA A 44 11.01 16.85 -12.58
CA ALA A 44 11.46 18.17 -13.04
C ALA A 44 10.39 18.93 -13.86
N MET A 45 9.51 18.20 -14.54
CA MET A 45 8.45 18.77 -15.38
C MET A 45 7.19 19.12 -14.58
N THR A 46 6.84 18.30 -13.59
CA THR A 46 5.56 18.43 -12.85
C THR A 46 5.71 19.17 -11.53
N GLN A 47 6.93 19.32 -11.01
CA GLN A 47 7.19 19.87 -9.68
C GLN A 47 6.22 19.24 -8.65
N ASP A 48 5.56 20.06 -7.82
CA ASP A 48 4.60 19.62 -6.81
C ASP A 48 3.15 19.47 -7.32
N GLU A 49 2.89 19.65 -8.63
CA GLU A 49 1.53 19.57 -9.17
C GLU A 49 0.94 18.15 -9.01
N ASN A 50 1.72 17.11 -9.31
CA ASN A 50 1.30 15.72 -9.13
C ASN A 50 1.00 15.39 -7.67
N VAL A 51 1.70 16.00 -6.72
CA VAL A 51 1.47 15.79 -5.28
C VAL A 51 0.12 16.39 -4.88
N LYS A 52 -0.17 17.62 -5.32
CA LYS A 52 -1.46 18.28 -5.03
C LYS A 52 -2.62 17.52 -5.67
N ASP A 53 -2.47 17.12 -6.94
CA ASP A 53 -3.45 16.32 -7.67
C ASP A 53 -3.67 14.95 -7.02
N PHE A 54 -2.61 14.29 -6.55
CA PHE A 54 -2.70 13.05 -5.76
C PHE A 54 -3.53 13.25 -4.49
N VAL A 55 -3.21 14.27 -3.68
CA VAL A 55 -3.92 14.54 -2.43
C VAL A 55 -5.41 14.80 -2.69
N SER A 56 -5.74 15.67 -3.66
CA SER A 56 -7.12 15.98 -4.03
C SER A 56 -7.85 14.75 -4.56
N TYR A 57 -7.27 14.00 -5.50
CA TYR A 57 -7.90 12.79 -6.04
C TYR A 57 -8.22 11.77 -4.95
N ILE A 58 -7.26 11.48 -4.06
CA ILE A 58 -7.47 10.49 -2.99
C ILE A 58 -8.53 10.95 -2.01
N ARG A 59 -8.49 12.21 -1.53
CA ARG A 59 -9.42 12.71 -0.51
C ARG A 59 -10.82 13.01 -1.05
N GLU A 60 -10.92 13.53 -2.26
CA GLU A 60 -12.18 14.05 -2.82
C GLU A 60 -12.90 13.03 -3.69
N THR A 61 -12.18 12.06 -4.28
CA THR A 61 -12.76 11.09 -5.21
C THR A 61 -12.66 9.65 -4.71
N TRP A 62 -11.44 9.13 -4.53
CA TRP A 62 -11.25 7.69 -4.30
C TRP A 62 -11.68 7.23 -2.89
N LEU A 63 -11.30 7.97 -1.85
CA LEU A 63 -11.59 7.59 -0.47
C LEU A 63 -13.09 7.64 -0.13
N PRO A 64 -13.85 8.68 -0.53
CA PRO A 64 -15.30 8.71 -0.32
C PRO A 64 -16.04 7.53 -0.95
N GLN A 65 -15.56 7.02 -2.09
CA GLN A 65 -16.17 5.89 -2.79
C GLN A 65 -15.82 4.54 -2.18
N THR A 66 -14.59 4.39 -1.68
CA THR A 66 -14.06 3.08 -1.25
C THR A 66 -14.14 2.85 0.26
N SER A 67 -13.97 3.90 1.08
CA SER A 67 -13.96 3.84 2.55
C SER A 67 -14.20 5.21 3.19
N PRO A 68 -15.44 5.75 3.11
CA PRO A 68 -15.76 7.09 3.61
C PRO A 68 -15.54 7.23 5.13
N SER A 69 -15.60 6.13 5.89
CA SER A 69 -15.33 6.11 7.33
C SER A 69 -13.88 6.44 7.71
N LEU A 70 -12.96 6.49 6.74
CA LEU A 70 -11.55 6.78 6.98
C LEU A 70 -11.13 8.20 6.56
N LEU A 71 -12.07 9.06 6.13
CA LEU A 71 -11.77 10.41 5.61
C LEU A 71 -10.99 11.29 6.61
N ASP A 72 -11.34 11.17 7.90
CA ASP A 72 -10.75 11.94 8.99
C ASP A 72 -9.56 11.23 9.66
N HIS A 73 -9.15 10.06 9.14
CA HIS A 73 -8.03 9.33 9.71
C HIS A 73 -6.70 9.97 9.29
N ASP A 74 -5.75 10.06 10.23
CA ASP A 74 -4.41 10.63 10.03
C ASP A 74 -3.64 10.11 8.79
N LEU A 75 -3.88 8.85 8.38
CA LEU A 75 -3.26 8.25 7.18
C LEU A 75 -3.64 8.98 5.90
N PHE A 76 -4.78 9.67 5.90
CA PHE A 76 -5.32 10.43 4.77
C PHE A 76 -5.23 11.94 4.98
N SER A 77 -4.53 12.40 6.03
CA SER A 77 -4.22 13.83 6.19
C SER A 77 -3.45 14.34 4.96
N VAL A 78 -3.63 15.63 4.65
CA VAL A 78 -2.92 16.28 3.53
C VAL A 78 -1.41 16.09 3.65
N GLU A 79 -0.88 16.19 4.87
CA GLU A 79 0.54 16.00 5.15
C GLU A 79 0.99 14.56 4.89
N ALA A 80 0.26 13.56 5.40
CA ALA A 80 0.61 12.15 5.20
C ALA A 80 0.58 11.76 3.72
N LEU A 81 -0.45 12.19 2.98
CA LEU A 81 -0.57 11.92 1.55
C LEU A 81 0.49 12.64 0.73
N SER A 82 0.85 13.88 1.10
CA SER A 82 1.92 14.62 0.43
C SER A 82 3.28 13.93 0.61
N LYS A 83 3.59 13.49 1.84
CA LYS A 83 4.82 12.72 2.13
C LYS A 83 4.85 11.41 1.37
N LEU A 84 3.71 10.70 1.32
CA LEU A 84 3.59 9.46 0.58
C LEU A 84 3.84 9.68 -0.92
N ALA A 85 3.25 10.71 -1.53
CA ALA A 85 3.44 11.05 -2.93
C ALA A 85 4.92 11.30 -3.26
N GLN A 86 5.61 12.09 -2.42
CA GLN A 86 7.04 12.40 -2.57
C GLN A 86 7.93 11.15 -2.51
N GLN A 87 7.49 10.08 -1.85
CA GLN A 87 8.27 8.87 -1.62
C GLN A 87 7.79 7.68 -2.47
N ALA A 88 6.74 7.83 -3.28
CA ALA A 88 6.06 6.71 -3.92
C ALA A 88 6.94 5.88 -4.86
N THR A 89 7.95 6.48 -5.49
CA THR A 89 8.92 5.80 -6.36
C THR A 89 10.30 5.61 -5.70
N ALA A 90 10.43 5.88 -4.41
CA ALA A 90 11.71 5.77 -3.72
C ALA A 90 12.02 4.30 -3.40
N GLU A 91 13.19 3.83 -3.85
CA GLU A 91 13.68 2.49 -3.56
C GLU A 91 14.88 2.56 -2.60
N LEU A 92 14.65 2.14 -1.36
CA LEU A 92 15.70 2.10 -0.35
C LEU A 92 16.36 0.72 -0.34
N VAL A 93 17.68 0.67 -0.56
CA VAL A 93 18.46 -0.58 -0.64
C VAL A 93 18.18 -1.53 0.53
N ALA A 94 18.08 -1.00 1.76
CA ALA A 94 17.78 -1.80 2.95
C ALA A 94 16.38 -2.44 2.89
N VAL A 95 15.37 -1.71 2.42
CA VAL A 95 14.00 -2.21 2.23
C VAL A 95 13.98 -3.27 1.13
N CYS A 96 14.59 -2.98 -0.03
CA CYS A 96 14.70 -3.93 -1.13
C CYS A 96 15.38 -5.24 -0.71
N SER A 97 16.44 -5.16 0.09
CA SER A 97 17.18 -6.35 0.56
C SER A 97 16.34 -7.21 1.50
N VAL A 98 15.63 -6.60 2.45
CA VAL A 98 14.74 -7.32 3.38
C VAL A 98 13.57 -7.94 2.63
N THR A 99 12.85 -7.15 1.83
CA THR A 99 11.70 -7.64 1.06
C THR A 99 12.11 -8.70 0.04
N GLY A 100 13.27 -8.54 -0.62
CA GLY A 100 13.84 -9.53 -1.52
C GLY A 100 14.13 -10.86 -0.82
N GLY A 101 14.69 -10.83 0.39
CA GLY A 101 14.88 -12.03 1.20
C GLY A 101 13.56 -12.70 1.61
N MET A 102 12.56 -11.90 2.02
CA MET A 102 11.23 -12.40 2.36
C MET A 102 10.57 -13.10 1.15
N VAL A 103 10.53 -12.43 -0.01
CA VAL A 103 9.93 -12.97 -1.24
C VAL A 103 10.73 -14.17 -1.77
N GLY A 104 12.07 -14.10 -1.76
CA GLY A 104 12.93 -15.19 -2.22
C GLY A 104 12.69 -16.49 -1.45
N ASN A 105 12.50 -16.40 -0.13
CA ASN A 105 12.14 -17.56 0.69
C ASN A 105 10.78 -18.17 0.28
N GLU A 106 9.78 -17.33 -0.03
CA GLU A 106 8.47 -17.81 -0.51
C GLU A 106 8.56 -18.49 -1.88
N ILE A 107 9.39 -17.97 -2.79
CA ILE A 107 9.66 -18.60 -4.08
C ILE A 107 10.31 -19.97 -3.90
N ILE A 108 11.32 -20.09 -3.01
CA ILE A 108 11.98 -21.38 -2.74
C ILE A 108 10.98 -22.40 -2.19
N LYS A 109 10.11 -22.01 -1.25
CA LYS A 109 9.05 -22.91 -0.73
C LYS A 109 8.11 -23.37 -1.85
N ALA A 110 7.69 -22.45 -2.71
CA ALA A 110 6.79 -22.77 -3.82
C ALA A 110 7.42 -23.74 -4.83
N ILE A 111 8.69 -23.55 -5.21
CA ILE A 111 9.38 -24.39 -6.19
C ILE A 111 9.79 -25.74 -5.60
N SER A 112 10.31 -25.75 -4.37
CA SER A 112 10.83 -26.98 -3.76
C SER A 112 9.76 -27.91 -3.21
N GLY A 113 8.54 -27.42 -3.01
CA GLY A 113 7.47 -28.12 -2.29
C GLY A 113 7.77 -28.33 -0.80
N LYS A 114 8.79 -27.65 -0.26
CA LYS A 114 9.19 -27.75 1.15
C LYS A 114 8.74 -26.52 1.93
N GLY A 115 7.89 -26.75 2.93
CA GLY A 115 7.26 -25.70 3.71
C GLY A 115 6.00 -25.14 3.06
N THR A 116 5.30 -24.25 3.76
CA THR A 116 4.06 -23.64 3.28
C THR A 116 4.32 -22.20 2.87
N PRO A 117 4.13 -21.83 1.59
CA PRO A 117 4.21 -20.46 1.15
C PRO A 117 3.19 -19.55 1.85
N ALA A 118 3.49 -18.25 1.89
CA ALA A 118 2.60 -17.22 2.35
C ALA A 118 1.30 -17.22 1.54
N ASN A 119 0.16 -17.10 2.22
CA ASN A 119 -1.14 -17.13 1.58
C ASN A 119 -1.47 -15.74 1.01
N ASN A 120 -0.96 -15.43 -0.17
CA ASN A 120 -1.18 -14.24 -1.02
C ASN A 120 -0.55 -12.89 -0.63
N THR A 121 -0.36 -12.56 0.65
CA THR A 121 0.14 -11.21 1.03
C THR A 121 1.30 -11.26 2.02
N VAL A 122 2.33 -10.50 1.67
CA VAL A 122 3.47 -10.19 2.53
C VAL A 122 3.64 -8.67 2.56
N LEU A 123 3.67 -8.09 3.76
CA LEU A 123 3.92 -6.66 3.97
C LEU A 123 5.15 -6.46 4.84
N PHE A 124 5.94 -5.44 4.54
CA PHE A 124 7.05 -5.00 5.37
C PHE A 124 6.96 -3.49 5.57
N ASP A 125 7.10 -3.06 6.82
CA ASP A 125 7.20 -1.66 7.22
C ASP A 125 8.59 -1.39 7.76
N GLY A 126 9.38 -0.62 6.99
CA GLY A 126 10.75 -0.26 7.33
C GLY A 126 10.86 0.75 8.48
N GLN A 127 9.80 1.49 8.82
CA GLN A 127 9.81 2.43 9.96
C GLN A 127 9.66 1.69 11.29
N THR A 128 8.76 0.70 11.32
CA THR A 128 8.51 -0.10 12.53
C THR A 128 9.29 -1.41 12.58
N CYS A 129 10.02 -1.74 11.51
CA CYS A 129 10.69 -3.02 11.29
C CYS A 129 9.78 -4.23 11.45
N LYS A 130 8.49 -4.10 11.08
CA LYS A 130 7.48 -5.15 11.20
C LYS A 130 7.19 -5.78 9.85
N GLY A 131 7.07 -7.10 9.85
CA GLY A 131 6.63 -7.88 8.70
C GLY A 131 5.35 -8.65 9.01
N TRP A 132 4.44 -8.74 8.04
CA TRP A 132 3.20 -9.48 8.17
C TRP A 132 3.00 -10.43 7.00
N TYR A 133 2.62 -11.67 7.33
CA TYR A 133 2.19 -12.70 6.39
C TYR A 133 0.73 -13.03 6.72
N PHE A 134 -0.18 -12.82 5.78
CA PHE A 134 -1.60 -13.06 6.02
C PHE A 134 -2.37 -13.24 4.72
N LEU A 135 -3.52 -13.92 4.83
CA LEU A 135 -4.49 -14.00 3.76
C LEU A 135 -5.28 -12.70 3.69
N LEU A 136 -5.09 -11.95 2.61
CA LEU A 136 -5.96 -10.83 2.26
C LEU A 136 -7.15 -11.36 1.45
N GLN A 137 -8.33 -11.32 2.03
CA GLN A 137 -9.58 -11.74 1.40
C GLN A 137 -10.73 -10.85 1.86
N GLU A 138 -11.78 -10.72 1.04
CA GLU A 138 -13.02 -10.07 1.46
C GLU A 138 -13.63 -10.83 2.62
N LYS A 139 -13.99 -10.11 3.68
CA LYS A 139 -14.75 -10.69 4.78
C LYS A 139 -16.19 -10.86 4.28
N LYS A 140 -16.58 -12.10 4.01
CA LYS A 140 -17.97 -12.48 3.70
C LYS A 140 -18.91 -12.15 4.86
#